data_AF-A0A553QBD6-F1
#
_entry.id   AF-A0A553QBD6-F1
#
_cell.length_a   1.000
_cell.length_b   1.000
_cell.length_c   1.000
_cell.angle_alpha   90.00
_cell.angle_beta   90.00
_cell.angle_gamma   90.00
#
_symmetry.space_group_name_H-M   'P 1'
#
loop_
_entity.id
_entity.type
_entity.pdbx_description
1 polymer ?
#
loop_
_entity_poly.entity_id
_entity_poly.type
_entity_poly.pdbx_seq_one_letter_code
_entity_poly.pdbx_strand_id
1 'polypeptide(L)'
;MQYRALGEQHARFRINAQHNLLVSPPLLLYGCDLTMRCLVTRINHKTLIVICAVFALITVLLWNKCSSENDLPLKNRPLLEFAPTPENEEENDQAPEPPPGSKDVNYEQIDCLINEDIIIKGRREGGEVFLPFSWVEKYFDVYGRLVQYDGMERFEFSHSYSRVYAQREPYHPDGVFMSFEGYNVEVRERVKCISGVEGVPISTQWGPQGYFYPIQIAQYGLSHYSKNLTEKPPDLRIYGISEEKEGGSSSWVIPNCCTLSKVQDHGRSGIIYHFGSPENSDGVTLIMDNAKDFVLTFDVKFMTNGSVSVVLETTEKGPPYIIHYITSTLLISFKDREVIYGIGPRATWSTFSRDLVTDLRKGVGLSNTKVVKSTKIMPRHVVQLVLRGSGYISNITVSSTAHMAAFFAASDWLLHNQDEHGGWPIRVTRKLGEGFKSLEPGWYSAMAQGQAMSTLVRAYLTTHNPAYLSAAIRALSPFKRTSEQRGVKATFMNKYDWYEEYPTTPSSFVLNGFIYSLIGLYDVAETAGNKLGREAGILFNQGLDSLKAMLPLFDTGSGTVYDLRHFTLGVAPNLARWDYHTTHINQLQLLNSIDSAPIFKDYVKRWKTYLKGGRAKHN
;
A
#
# COMPACT_ATOMS: atom_id res chain seq x y z
N MET A 1 -38.45 -52.17 27.85
CA MET A 1 -39.15 -53.38 27.34
C MET A 1 -39.42 -53.18 25.86
N GLN A 2 -39.23 -54.21 25.02
CA GLN A 2 -39.74 -54.41 23.63
C GLN A 2 -39.42 -53.32 22.56
N TYR A 3 -39.00 -53.58 21.30
CA TYR A 3 -39.48 -54.50 20.22
C TYR A 3 -40.88 -54.11 19.70
N ARG A 4 -41.24 -54.02 18.40
CA ARG A 4 -40.72 -54.39 17.03
C ARG A 4 -41.14 -53.26 16.04
N ALA A 5 -40.73 -53.08 14.78
CA ALA A 5 -40.21 -53.90 13.66
C ALA A 5 -41.25 -54.63 12.75
N LEU A 6 -41.12 -54.44 11.42
CA LEU A 6 -41.84 -55.11 10.29
C LEU A 6 -43.34 -54.73 10.09
N GLY A 7 -43.93 -54.83 8.89
CA GLY A 7 -43.41 -55.32 7.59
C GLY A 7 -44.33 -55.05 6.38
N GLU A 8 -43.95 -55.58 5.20
CA GLU A 8 -44.51 -55.30 3.86
C GLU A 8 -45.81 -56.06 3.48
N GLN A 9 -46.51 -55.58 2.42
CA GLN A 9 -47.04 -56.34 1.26
C GLN A 9 -47.52 -55.33 0.18
N HIS A 10 -47.09 -55.38 -1.10
CA HIS A 10 -47.53 -56.24 -2.22
C HIS A 10 -48.99 -56.01 -2.70
N ALA A 11 -49.35 -56.04 -4.00
CA ALA A 11 -48.60 -56.02 -5.28
C ALA A 11 -49.60 -55.94 -6.49
N ARG A 12 -49.08 -55.91 -7.74
CA ARG A 12 -49.74 -56.21 -9.06
C ARG A 12 -50.51 -55.08 -9.78
N PHE A 13 -50.58 -55.04 -11.13
CA PHE A 13 -49.64 -55.43 -12.23
C PHE A 13 -50.17 -54.91 -13.60
N ARG A 14 -49.34 -54.99 -14.66
CA ARG A 14 -49.60 -54.77 -16.12
C ARG A 14 -49.43 -53.35 -16.67
N ILE A 15 -49.10 -53.12 -17.96
CA ILE A 15 -48.06 -53.66 -18.90
C ILE A 15 -48.32 -53.09 -20.31
N ASN A 16 -47.29 -52.50 -20.93
CA ASN A 16 -46.91 -52.45 -22.37
C ASN A 16 -45.87 -51.29 -22.50
N ALA A 17 -44.63 -51.43 -22.99
CA ALA A 17 -44.07 -52.13 -24.18
C ALA A 17 -44.41 -51.37 -25.49
N GLN A 18 -43.49 -51.10 -26.44
CA GLN A 18 -42.26 -51.84 -26.84
C GLN A 18 -41.11 -50.95 -27.41
N HIS A 19 -39.86 -51.48 -27.34
CA HIS A 19 -38.70 -51.45 -28.30
C HIS A 19 -38.25 -50.16 -29.04
N ASN A 20 -37.00 -50.00 -29.54
CA ASN A 20 -35.77 -50.83 -29.71
C ASN A 20 -34.54 -50.11 -29.06
N LEU A 21 -33.35 -50.67 -28.73
CA LEU A 21 -32.41 -51.65 -29.34
C LEU A 21 -31.78 -51.15 -30.66
N LEU A 22 -30.48 -51.25 -31.00
CA LEU A 22 -29.19 -51.72 -30.42
C LEU A 22 -28.10 -50.64 -30.76
N VAL A 23 -26.76 -50.74 -30.58
CA VAL A 23 -25.77 -51.81 -30.31
C VAL A 23 -24.59 -51.23 -29.46
N SER A 24 -23.49 -51.97 -29.26
CA SER A 24 -22.16 -51.45 -28.82
C SER A 24 -21.03 -52.26 -29.47
N PRO A 25 -19.80 -51.71 -29.60
CA PRO A 25 -18.65 -52.43 -29.02
C PRO A 25 -17.53 -51.53 -28.43
N PRO A 26 -16.69 -52.04 -27.51
CA PRO A 26 -15.52 -51.34 -26.95
C PRO A 26 -14.17 -51.82 -27.55
N LEU A 27 -13.09 -51.03 -27.42
CA LEU A 27 -11.70 -51.48 -27.62
C LEU A 27 -10.66 -50.67 -26.80
N LEU A 28 -9.79 -51.41 -26.12
CA LEU A 28 -8.38 -51.15 -25.74
C LEU A 28 -7.91 -49.81 -25.11
N LEU A 29 -7.47 -49.96 -23.85
CA LEU A 29 -6.09 -49.72 -23.37
C LEU A 29 -5.22 -48.67 -24.10
N TYR A 30 -4.86 -47.60 -23.38
CA TYR A 30 -3.44 -47.26 -23.15
C TYR A 30 -3.28 -46.58 -21.78
N GLY A 31 -2.44 -47.16 -20.91
CA GLY A 31 -1.99 -46.51 -19.67
C GLY A 31 -0.71 -45.72 -19.90
N CYS A 32 -0.51 -44.63 -19.15
CA CYS A 32 0.72 -43.83 -19.22
C CYS A 32 1.19 -43.43 -17.81
N ASP A 33 1.94 -44.33 -17.16
CA ASP A 33 2.60 -44.08 -15.87
C ASP A 33 3.75 -43.08 -16.04
N LEU A 34 3.49 -41.80 -15.78
CA LEU A 34 4.53 -40.77 -15.78
C LEU A 34 5.29 -40.75 -14.44
N THR A 35 6.08 -41.80 -14.18
CA THR A 35 6.92 -41.90 -12.98
C THR A 35 7.92 -40.74 -12.90
N MET A 36 7.70 -39.81 -11.96
CA MET A 36 8.55 -38.63 -11.79
C MET A 36 9.90 -39.02 -11.17
N ARG A 37 10.88 -39.41 -12.00
CA ARG A 37 12.23 -39.79 -11.56
C ARG A 37 13.02 -38.56 -11.11
N CYS A 38 13.06 -38.32 -9.79
CA CYS A 38 13.96 -37.33 -9.19
C CYS A 38 15.43 -37.66 -9.49
N LEU A 39 16.08 -36.83 -10.32
CA LEU A 39 17.51 -36.87 -10.58
C LEU A 39 18.28 -36.31 -9.38
N VAL A 40 18.40 -37.10 -8.31
CA VAL A 40 19.26 -36.78 -7.16
C VAL A 40 20.72 -37.03 -7.55
N THR A 41 21.36 -36.00 -8.11
CA THR A 41 22.81 -35.97 -8.31
C THR A 41 23.52 -36.01 -6.97
N ARG A 42 24.05 -37.19 -6.59
CA ARG A 42 24.91 -37.38 -5.42
C ARG A 42 26.25 -36.66 -5.62
N ILE A 43 26.28 -35.36 -5.35
CA ILE A 43 27.51 -34.57 -5.33
C ILE A 43 28.45 -35.17 -4.28
N ASN A 44 29.65 -35.57 -4.70
CA ASN A 44 30.65 -36.13 -3.82
C ASN A 44 31.17 -35.04 -2.86
N HIS A 45 31.21 -35.33 -1.56
CA HIS A 45 31.70 -34.40 -0.52
C HIS A 45 33.10 -33.85 -0.85
N LYS A 46 33.97 -34.65 -1.47
CA LYS A 46 35.30 -34.21 -1.91
C LYS A 46 35.23 -33.10 -2.97
N THR A 47 34.27 -33.18 -3.90
CA THR A 47 34.04 -32.15 -4.92
C THR A 47 33.50 -30.87 -4.30
N LEU A 48 32.61 -30.96 -3.31
CA LEU A 48 32.09 -29.79 -2.59
C LEU A 48 33.20 -29.04 -1.85
N ILE A 49 34.09 -29.76 -1.16
CA ILE A 49 35.25 -29.17 -0.45
C ILE A 49 36.17 -28.43 -1.43
N VAL A 50 36.46 -29.00 -2.61
CA VAL A 50 37.27 -28.34 -3.65
C VAL A 50 36.59 -27.06 -4.17
N ILE A 51 35.28 -27.08 -4.40
CA ILE A 51 34.53 -25.88 -4.82
C ILE A 51 34.62 -24.78 -3.75
N CYS A 52 34.43 -25.10 -2.47
CA CYS A 52 34.56 -24.15 -1.37
C CYS A 52 35.98 -23.56 -1.26
N ALA A 53 37.01 -24.39 -1.42
CA ALA A 53 38.40 -23.93 -1.39
C ALA A 53 38.74 -22.98 -2.56
N VAL A 54 38.27 -23.28 -3.77
CA VAL A 54 38.42 -22.39 -4.94
C VAL A 54 37.68 -21.07 -4.72
N PHE A 55 36.46 -21.11 -4.16
CA PHE A 55 35.69 -19.89 -3.90
C PHE A 55 36.38 -18.98 -2.87
N ALA A 56 36.95 -19.56 -1.80
CA ALA A 56 37.73 -18.83 -0.80
C ALA A 56 39.03 -18.23 -1.38
N LEU A 57 39.71 -18.94 -2.28
CA LEU A 57 40.90 -18.42 -2.96
C LEU A 57 40.55 -17.20 -3.84
N ILE A 58 39.41 -17.26 -4.54
CA ILE A 58 38.92 -16.16 -5.40
C ILE A 58 38.57 -14.92 -4.56
N THR A 59 37.90 -15.06 -3.41
CA THR A 59 37.61 -13.90 -2.56
C THR A 59 38.86 -13.24 -1.98
N VAL A 60 39.88 -14.02 -1.57
CA VAL A 60 41.17 -13.46 -1.11
C VAL A 60 41.91 -12.73 -2.25
N LEU A 61 41.93 -13.31 -3.46
CA LEU A 61 42.57 -12.69 -4.63
C LEU A 61 41.85 -11.40 -5.08
N LEU A 62 40.53 -11.32 -4.95
CA LEU A 62 39.77 -10.09 -5.20
C LEU A 62 40.02 -9.04 -4.12
N TRP A 63 40.04 -9.43 -2.84
CA TRP A 63 40.29 -8.51 -1.71
C TRP A 63 41.63 -7.80 -1.83
N ASN A 64 42.70 -8.55 -2.10
CA ASN A 64 44.05 -7.98 -2.27
C ASN A 64 44.19 -7.06 -3.49
N LYS A 65 43.26 -7.12 -4.46
CA LYS A 65 43.30 -6.29 -5.67
C LYS A 65 42.56 -4.95 -5.56
N CYS A 66 41.87 -4.71 -4.45
CA CYS A 66 41.19 -3.43 -4.17
C CYS A 66 41.96 -2.57 -3.14
N SER A 67 43.16 -2.97 -2.73
CA SER A 67 43.94 -2.29 -1.67
C SER A 67 45.08 -1.40 -2.18
N SER A 68 45.25 -1.24 -3.50
CA SER A 68 46.42 -0.56 -4.08
C SER A 68 46.08 0.32 -5.28
N GLU A 69 45.40 1.45 -5.06
CA GLU A 69 45.46 2.63 -5.94
C GLU A 69 44.93 3.87 -5.20
N ASN A 70 45.83 4.82 -4.91
CA ASN A 70 45.56 6.18 -4.45
C ASN A 70 46.48 7.12 -5.26
N ASP A 71 45.94 8.23 -5.79
CA ASP A 71 46.43 9.59 -5.48
C ASP A 71 45.91 10.70 -6.42
N LEU A 72 45.41 11.78 -5.79
CA LEU A 72 45.49 13.20 -6.21
C LEU A 72 44.76 13.67 -7.51
N PRO A 73 44.58 15.00 -7.73
CA PRO A 73 44.83 16.16 -6.84
C PRO A 73 43.59 17.05 -6.53
N LEU A 74 43.75 17.98 -5.57
CA LEU A 74 42.74 19.00 -5.18
C LEU A 74 42.60 20.13 -6.23
N LYS A 75 41.54 20.95 -6.10
CA LYS A 75 41.44 22.28 -6.73
C LYS A 75 40.71 23.30 -5.84
N ASN A 76 41.25 24.52 -5.76
CA ASN A 76 40.93 25.53 -4.74
C ASN A 76 39.60 26.29 -4.94
N ARG A 77 38.99 26.75 -3.85
CA ARG A 77 38.23 28.02 -3.74
C ARG A 77 38.34 28.60 -2.30
N PRO A 78 38.02 29.90 -2.06
CA PRO A 78 38.77 30.71 -1.10
C PRO A 78 38.27 30.74 0.36
N LEU A 79 39.09 31.35 1.20
CA LEU A 79 38.91 31.62 2.62
C LEU A 79 37.77 32.62 2.91
N LEU A 80 37.28 32.56 4.16
CA LEU A 80 36.60 33.65 4.87
C LEU A 80 37.29 33.83 6.24
N GLU A 81 37.34 35.06 6.74
CA GLU A 81 38.21 35.48 7.84
C GLU A 81 37.58 35.28 9.24
N PHE A 82 38.39 35.43 10.29
CA PHE A 82 38.08 35.06 11.68
C PHE A 82 37.99 36.27 12.64
N ALA A 83 37.26 36.06 13.74
CA ALA A 83 37.31 36.84 15.00
C ALA A 83 36.74 38.29 14.92
N PRO A 84 36.61 39.06 16.02
CA PRO A 84 37.51 39.12 17.20
C PRO A 84 37.01 38.42 18.47
N THR A 85 37.95 38.17 19.38
CA THR A 85 37.76 37.80 20.80
C THR A 85 37.46 39.02 21.69
N PRO A 86 37.17 38.77 22.97
CA PRO A 86 37.74 39.60 24.04
C PRO A 86 38.59 38.75 24.99
N GLU A 87 39.86 39.12 25.14
CA GLU A 87 40.73 38.70 26.24
C GLU A 87 41.03 39.92 27.11
N ASN A 88 41.13 39.70 28.43
CA ASN A 88 42.25 40.14 29.28
C ASN A 88 41.82 40.16 30.76
N GLU A 89 42.51 39.38 31.57
CA GLU A 89 43.18 39.89 32.78
C GLU A 89 44.36 38.96 33.10
N GLU A 90 45.46 39.54 33.57
CA GLU A 90 46.72 38.85 33.92
C GLU A 90 46.56 38.15 35.31
N GLU A 91 47.44 37.30 35.84
CA GLU A 91 48.91 37.27 35.76
C GLU A 91 49.45 35.93 36.31
N ASN A 92 50.79 35.75 36.22
CA ASN A 92 51.65 34.99 37.15
C ASN A 92 52.01 33.52 36.81
N ASP A 93 53.29 33.32 36.46
CA ASP A 93 53.91 32.02 36.19
C ASP A 93 54.20 31.21 37.48
N GLN A 94 53.38 30.19 37.75
CA GLN A 94 53.81 29.07 38.58
C GLN A 94 53.04 27.79 38.21
N ALA A 95 53.73 26.82 37.60
CA ALA A 95 53.14 25.55 37.22
C ALA A 95 52.81 24.69 38.46
N PRO A 96 51.54 24.28 38.67
CA PRO A 96 51.20 23.33 39.73
C PRO A 96 51.81 21.96 39.45
N GLU A 97 52.28 21.27 40.49
CA GLU A 97 52.75 19.88 40.36
C GLU A 97 51.61 18.96 39.88
N PRO A 98 51.90 17.97 39.00
CA PRO A 98 50.87 17.10 38.47
C PRO A 98 50.29 16.18 39.57
N PRO A 99 48.96 16.02 39.67
CA PRO A 99 48.35 15.12 40.65
C PRO A 99 48.75 13.66 40.34
N PRO A 100 49.01 12.84 41.38
CA PRO A 100 49.64 11.53 41.19
C PRO A 100 48.70 10.48 40.58
N GLY A 101 49.04 10.03 39.38
CA GLY A 101 48.60 8.73 38.84
C GLY A 101 47.23 8.74 38.16
N SER A 102 47.17 9.30 36.94
CA SER A 102 46.20 8.84 35.94
C SER A 102 46.45 7.36 35.65
N LYS A 103 45.65 6.47 36.26
CA LYS A 103 45.68 5.05 35.94
C LYS A 103 45.20 4.86 34.51
N ASP A 104 45.97 4.15 33.68
CA ASP A 104 45.47 3.66 32.40
C ASP A 104 44.24 2.78 32.64
N VAL A 105 43.07 3.28 32.28
CA VAL A 105 41.82 2.54 32.41
C VAL A 105 41.70 1.62 31.20
N ASN A 106 42.35 0.45 31.31
CA ASN A 106 42.40 -0.53 30.23
C ASN A 106 40.99 -0.89 29.74
N TYR A 107 40.73 -0.60 28.46
CA TYR A 107 39.51 -0.98 27.74
C TYR A 107 39.57 -2.48 27.41
N GLU A 108 39.03 -3.30 28.32
CA GLU A 108 39.13 -4.76 28.25
C GLU A 108 37.88 -5.42 27.65
N GLN A 109 38.03 -6.64 27.12
CA GLN A 109 36.88 -7.48 26.76
C GLN A 109 36.41 -8.26 27.98
N ILE A 110 35.11 -8.19 28.27
CA ILE A 110 34.46 -8.93 29.34
C ILE A 110 33.38 -9.86 28.79
N ASP A 111 33.17 -11.00 29.44
CA ASP A 111 32.10 -11.94 29.14
C ASP A 111 30.86 -11.58 29.98
N CYS A 112 29.76 -11.26 29.30
CA CYS A 112 28.50 -10.88 29.95
C CYS A 112 27.49 -12.04 29.85
N LEU A 113 27.19 -12.67 30.98
CA LEU A 113 26.16 -13.70 31.08
C LEU A 113 24.77 -13.04 31.18
N ILE A 114 23.89 -13.34 30.23
CA ILE A 114 22.52 -12.80 30.14
C ILE A 114 21.55 -13.87 30.64
N ASN A 115 20.81 -13.56 31.71
CA ASN A 115 19.75 -14.40 32.29
C ASN A 115 20.16 -15.86 32.57
N GLU A 116 21.43 -16.10 32.92
CA GLU A 116 22.01 -17.44 33.17
C GLU A 116 22.02 -18.38 31.93
N ASP A 117 21.71 -17.88 30.74
CA ASP A 117 21.54 -18.66 29.49
C ASP A 117 22.67 -18.41 28.48
N ILE A 118 22.79 -17.19 27.96
CA ILE A 118 23.76 -16.85 26.89
C ILE A 118 24.89 -15.96 27.37
N ILE A 119 26.12 -16.24 26.92
CA ILE A 119 27.28 -15.37 27.13
C ILE A 119 27.52 -14.54 25.86
N ILE A 120 27.52 -13.22 26.01
CA ILE A 120 27.91 -12.26 24.96
C ILE A 120 29.25 -11.60 25.30
N LYS A 121 29.95 -11.09 24.29
CA LYS A 121 31.22 -10.35 24.49
C LYS A 121 30.93 -8.85 24.62
N GLY A 122 31.10 -8.33 25.84
CA GLY A 122 31.03 -6.90 26.14
C GLY A 122 32.39 -6.22 26.07
N ARG A 123 32.41 -4.99 26.60
CA ARG A 123 33.62 -4.19 26.85
C ARG A 123 33.52 -3.58 28.24
N ARG A 124 34.67 -3.32 28.88
CA ARG A 124 34.73 -2.73 30.20
C ARG A 124 35.80 -1.66 30.26
N GLU A 125 35.50 -0.57 30.95
CA GLU A 125 36.43 0.53 31.20
C GLU A 125 36.36 0.88 32.69
N GLY A 126 37.23 0.24 33.47
CA GLY A 126 37.29 0.39 34.92
C GLY A 126 36.05 -0.11 35.65
N GLY A 127 35.13 0.81 35.98
CA GLY A 127 33.85 0.50 36.62
C GLY A 127 32.71 0.20 35.63
N GLU A 128 32.78 0.74 34.41
CA GLU A 128 31.66 0.75 33.47
C GLU A 128 31.67 -0.46 32.53
N VAL A 129 30.50 -1.00 32.18
CA VAL A 129 30.35 -2.18 31.29
C VAL A 129 29.46 -1.85 30.10
N PHE A 130 30.04 -1.88 28.91
CA PHE A 130 29.40 -1.59 27.64
C PHE A 130 28.94 -2.88 26.94
N LEU A 131 27.66 -2.93 26.58
CA LEU A 131 27.06 -4.08 25.87
C LEU A 131 26.98 -3.80 24.36
N PRO A 132 27.24 -4.81 23.49
CA PRO A 132 27.23 -4.61 22.04
C PRO A 132 25.81 -4.31 21.53
N PHE A 133 25.64 -3.23 20.77
CA PHE A 133 24.31 -2.82 20.30
C PHE A 133 23.61 -3.90 19.45
N SER A 134 24.35 -4.74 18.73
CA SER A 134 23.82 -5.88 17.96
C SER A 134 23.16 -6.98 18.79
N TRP A 135 23.35 -6.97 20.12
CA TRP A 135 22.53 -7.72 21.08
C TRP A 135 21.37 -6.86 21.60
N VAL A 136 21.62 -5.61 22.01
CA VAL A 136 20.61 -4.66 22.54
C VAL A 136 19.41 -4.51 21.58
N GLU A 137 19.69 -4.30 20.30
CA GLU A 137 18.73 -4.20 19.19
C GLU A 137 17.71 -5.35 19.21
N LYS A 138 18.22 -6.58 19.33
CA LYS A 138 17.42 -7.82 19.23
C LYS A 138 16.76 -8.23 20.54
N TYR A 139 17.42 -7.94 21.67
CA TYR A 139 16.93 -8.32 22.99
C TYR A 139 15.80 -7.40 23.47
N PHE A 140 15.83 -6.12 23.10
CA PHE A 140 14.81 -5.13 23.49
C PHE A 140 13.83 -4.72 22.36
N ASP A 141 14.00 -5.21 21.12
CA ASP A 141 13.28 -4.77 19.90
C ASP A 141 13.33 -3.23 19.72
N VAL A 142 14.56 -2.72 19.68
CA VAL A 142 14.90 -1.30 19.57
C VAL A 142 15.83 -1.05 18.39
N TYR A 143 15.89 0.17 17.89
CA TYR A 143 16.50 0.48 16.60
C TYR A 143 17.69 1.43 16.77
N GLY A 144 18.71 1.25 15.94
CA GLY A 144 19.90 2.09 15.98
C GLY A 144 20.67 2.08 14.67
N ARG A 145 21.39 3.16 14.39
CA ARG A 145 22.25 3.29 13.20
C ARG A 145 23.35 4.32 13.43
N LEU A 146 24.46 4.17 12.73
CA LEU A 146 25.44 5.24 12.56
C LEU A 146 24.96 6.20 11.47
N VAL A 147 25.15 7.50 11.68
CA VAL A 147 24.85 8.57 10.73
C VAL A 147 26.05 9.50 10.64
N GLN A 148 26.50 9.73 9.42
CA GLN A 148 27.59 10.64 9.10
C GLN A 148 27.04 12.07 8.95
N TYR A 149 27.66 13.00 9.67
CA TYR A 149 27.50 14.45 9.57
C TYR A 149 28.84 15.07 9.16
N ASP A 150 28.85 16.34 8.78
CA ASP A 150 30.05 17.04 8.35
C ASP A 150 31.14 17.01 9.45
N GLY A 151 32.14 16.15 9.28
CA GLY A 151 33.24 15.94 10.22
C GLY A 151 32.93 15.06 11.45
N MET A 152 31.75 14.44 11.56
CA MET A 152 31.36 13.65 12.75
C MET A 152 30.44 12.47 12.43
N GLU A 153 30.79 11.26 12.87
CA GLU A 153 29.84 10.15 12.95
C GLU A 153 29.08 10.18 14.29
N ARG A 154 27.77 9.94 14.24
CA ARG A 154 26.92 9.83 15.43
C ARG A 154 26.05 8.58 15.38
N PHE A 155 26.01 7.83 16.48
CA PHE A 155 25.02 6.77 16.67
C PHE A 155 23.67 7.36 17.05
N GLU A 156 22.63 7.09 16.25
CA GLU A 156 21.25 7.48 16.53
C GLU A 156 20.44 6.29 17.02
N PHE A 157 20.05 6.31 18.30
CA PHE A 157 19.14 5.33 18.92
C PHE A 157 17.67 5.76 18.80
N SER A 158 16.77 4.80 18.62
CA SER A 158 15.32 5.00 18.74
C SER A 158 14.63 3.78 19.35
N HIS A 159 13.75 4.01 20.32
CA HIS A 159 12.93 2.96 20.93
C HIS A 159 11.81 2.45 20.01
N SER A 160 11.45 3.21 18.96
CA SER A 160 10.39 2.85 18.02
C SER A 160 10.72 3.27 16.58
N TYR A 161 10.01 2.70 15.62
CA TYR A 161 9.91 3.24 14.25
C TYR A 161 8.53 3.87 14.01
N SER A 162 8.34 4.50 12.85
CA SER A 162 7.20 5.37 12.55
C SER A 162 7.21 6.68 13.35
N ARG A 163 6.28 7.60 13.03
CA ARG A 163 6.12 8.91 13.68
C ARG A 163 4.63 9.24 13.81
N VAL A 164 4.28 10.02 14.83
CA VAL A 164 2.92 10.57 15.00
C VAL A 164 2.75 11.76 14.06
N TYR A 165 1.55 11.90 13.49
CA TYR A 165 1.20 12.98 12.58
C TYR A 165 1.01 14.32 13.32
N ALA A 166 1.64 15.37 12.78
CA ALA A 166 1.49 16.74 13.24
C ALA A 166 0.21 17.36 12.64
N GLN A 167 -0.92 17.05 13.27
CA GLN A 167 -2.23 17.63 12.91
C GLN A 167 -2.20 19.16 13.05
N ARG A 168 -2.58 19.85 11.98
CA ARG A 168 -2.52 21.33 11.87
C ARG A 168 -3.78 22.03 12.37
N GLU A 169 -4.94 21.37 12.22
CA GLU A 169 -6.27 21.92 12.49
C GLU A 169 -7.22 20.83 13.02
N PRO A 170 -8.38 21.19 13.63
CA PRO A 170 -9.42 20.22 13.97
C PRO A 170 -9.93 19.47 12.74
N TYR A 171 -10.34 18.21 12.89
CA TYR A 171 -10.78 17.40 11.75
C TYR A 171 -12.17 17.81 11.24
N HIS A 172 -12.33 17.86 9.91
CA HIS A 172 -13.60 18.12 9.23
C HIS A 172 -13.75 17.26 7.95
N PRO A 173 -14.97 16.96 7.47
CA PRO A 173 -15.19 15.93 6.43
C PRO A 173 -14.68 16.26 5.02
N ASP A 174 -14.50 17.54 4.69
CA ASP A 174 -13.85 18.03 3.46
C ASP A 174 -12.33 18.24 3.62
N GLY A 175 -11.79 18.11 4.84
CA GLY A 175 -10.37 18.24 5.13
C GLY A 175 -9.54 17.00 4.80
N VAL A 176 -8.23 17.09 5.04
CA VAL A 176 -7.29 15.97 4.90
C VAL A 176 -7.71 14.77 5.76
N PHE A 177 -7.62 13.56 5.20
CA PHE A 177 -8.05 12.36 5.92
C PHE A 177 -6.96 11.89 6.89
N MET A 178 -7.07 12.33 8.15
CA MET A 178 -6.12 12.02 9.22
C MET A 178 -4.68 12.37 8.82
N SER A 179 -3.85 11.37 8.46
CA SER A 179 -2.44 11.54 8.06
C SER A 179 -2.16 11.05 6.63
N PHE A 180 -3.18 10.92 5.78
CA PHE A 180 -3.06 10.24 4.49
C PHE A 180 -2.37 11.06 3.40
N GLU A 181 -2.09 12.35 3.64
CA GLU A 181 -1.16 13.14 2.82
C GLU A 181 0.22 12.44 2.68
N GLY A 182 0.73 11.86 3.76
CA GLY A 182 1.98 11.09 3.77
C GLY A 182 1.84 9.63 3.32
N TYR A 183 0.66 9.20 2.85
CA TYR A 183 0.42 7.81 2.46
C TYR A 183 0.63 7.61 0.95
N ASN A 184 1.65 6.82 0.62
CA ASN A 184 1.80 6.23 -0.70
C ASN A 184 1.19 4.81 -0.66
N VAL A 185 0.12 4.57 -1.42
CA VAL A 185 -0.70 3.34 -1.34
C VAL A 185 -0.30 2.39 -2.47
N GLU A 186 -0.28 2.91 -3.68
CA GLU A 186 0.24 2.37 -4.93
C GLU A 186 1.64 1.75 -4.79
N VAL A 187 2.59 2.40 -4.10
CA VAL A 187 3.96 1.85 -3.94
C VAL A 187 4.03 0.57 -3.10
N ARG A 188 3.02 0.29 -2.26
CA ARG A 188 3.02 -0.86 -1.33
C ARG A 188 3.12 -2.17 -2.11
N GLU A 189 3.94 -3.11 -1.66
CA GLU A 189 4.21 -4.37 -2.36
C GLU A 189 2.97 -5.27 -2.54
N ARG A 190 1.94 -5.06 -1.71
CA ARG A 190 0.63 -5.71 -1.80
C ARG A 190 -0.36 -5.07 -2.79
N VAL A 191 0.00 -3.95 -3.44
CA VAL A 191 -0.65 -3.50 -4.68
C VAL A 191 0.02 -4.24 -5.83
N LYS A 192 -0.72 -5.09 -6.54
CA LYS A 192 -0.23 -5.80 -7.73
C LYS A 192 0.05 -4.81 -8.87
N CYS A 193 -0.91 -3.94 -9.14
CA CYS A 193 -0.86 -2.81 -10.06
C CYS A 193 -2.08 -1.89 -9.85
N ILE A 194 -2.15 -0.78 -10.57
CA ILE A 194 -3.40 -0.02 -10.78
C ILE A 194 -4.13 -0.63 -11.99
N SER A 195 -5.41 -0.96 -11.86
CA SER A 195 -6.21 -1.54 -12.96
C SER A 195 -6.27 -0.57 -14.15
N GLY A 196 -6.05 -1.06 -15.38
CA GLY A 196 -6.20 -0.26 -16.60
C GLY A 196 -7.67 0.02 -16.96
N VAL A 197 -8.58 -0.85 -16.54
CA VAL A 197 -10.04 -0.66 -16.71
C VAL A 197 -10.57 0.34 -15.68
N GLU A 198 -10.35 0.03 -14.39
CA GLU A 198 -11.02 0.70 -13.26
C GLU A 198 -10.24 1.90 -12.68
N GLY A 199 -8.98 2.10 -13.03
CA GLY A 199 -8.14 3.17 -12.47
C GLY A 199 -7.75 3.03 -10.99
N VAL A 200 -8.09 1.91 -10.33
CA VAL A 200 -7.88 1.67 -8.88
C VAL A 200 -6.94 0.49 -8.59
N PRO A 201 -6.29 0.42 -7.41
CA PRO A 201 -5.33 -0.63 -7.08
C PRO A 201 -5.96 -2.03 -6.91
N ILE A 202 -5.28 -3.03 -7.49
CA ILE A 202 -5.53 -4.46 -7.23
C ILE A 202 -4.70 -4.92 -6.03
N SER A 203 -5.36 -5.56 -5.05
CA SER A 203 -4.71 -6.16 -3.89
C SER A 203 -4.24 -7.57 -4.14
N THR A 204 -3.12 -7.95 -3.52
CA THR A 204 -2.66 -9.35 -3.40
C THR A 204 -2.47 -9.79 -1.95
N GLN A 205 -2.93 -8.99 -0.99
CA GLN A 205 -2.62 -9.11 0.44
C GLN A 205 -2.89 -10.50 1.03
N TRP A 206 -3.98 -11.16 0.64
CA TRP A 206 -4.31 -12.52 1.11
C TRP A 206 -4.22 -13.60 0.02
N GLY A 207 -4.25 -13.23 -1.26
CA GLY A 207 -4.19 -14.16 -2.40
C GLY A 207 -3.44 -13.60 -3.62
N PRO A 208 -2.59 -14.39 -4.31
CA PRO A 208 -1.72 -13.94 -5.40
C PRO A 208 -2.45 -13.61 -6.71
N GLN A 209 -3.69 -14.10 -6.86
CA GLN A 209 -4.52 -13.94 -8.07
C GLN A 209 -4.86 -12.48 -8.37
N GLY A 210 -4.87 -11.62 -7.35
CA GLY A 210 -5.34 -10.24 -7.45
C GLY A 210 -6.85 -10.13 -7.17
N TYR A 211 -7.24 -9.16 -6.35
CA TYR A 211 -8.64 -8.82 -6.10
C TYR A 211 -8.79 -7.33 -5.77
N PHE A 212 -9.92 -6.73 -6.13
CA PHE A 212 -10.28 -5.40 -5.64
C PHE A 212 -10.56 -5.48 -4.14
N TYR A 213 -9.95 -4.58 -3.36
CA TYR A 213 -10.08 -4.55 -1.90
C TYR A 213 -10.52 -3.15 -1.47
N PRO A 214 -11.77 -2.95 -1.01
CA PRO A 214 -12.36 -1.63 -0.81
C PRO A 214 -11.55 -0.73 0.12
N ILE A 215 -10.96 -1.29 1.19
CA ILE A 215 -10.07 -0.57 2.11
C ILE A 215 -8.85 0.03 1.40
N GLN A 216 -8.27 -0.69 0.44
CA GLN A 216 -7.08 -0.23 -0.29
C GLN A 216 -7.44 0.79 -1.39
N ILE A 217 -8.65 0.68 -1.95
CA ILE A 217 -9.18 1.61 -2.96
C ILE A 217 -9.60 2.93 -2.30
N ALA A 218 -10.32 2.87 -1.19
CA ALA A 218 -10.64 4.03 -0.36
C ALA A 218 -9.36 4.72 0.17
N GLN A 219 -8.36 3.96 0.65
CA GLN A 219 -7.07 4.55 1.06
C GLN A 219 -6.34 5.26 -0.09
N TYR A 220 -6.36 4.68 -1.29
CA TYR A 220 -5.78 5.31 -2.48
C TYR A 220 -6.49 6.64 -2.76
N GLY A 221 -7.82 6.64 -2.85
CA GLY A 221 -8.61 7.86 -3.03
C GLY A 221 -8.36 8.92 -1.95
N LEU A 222 -8.51 8.57 -0.68
CA LEU A 222 -8.31 9.46 0.47
C LEU A 222 -6.88 10.02 0.57
N SER A 223 -5.86 9.23 0.19
CA SER A 223 -4.47 9.72 0.13
C SER A 223 -4.26 10.74 -1.00
N HIS A 224 -4.78 10.48 -2.20
CA HIS A 224 -4.70 11.44 -3.29
C HIS A 224 -5.51 12.72 -2.98
N TYR A 225 -6.72 12.59 -2.43
CA TYR A 225 -7.50 13.74 -1.96
C TYR A 225 -6.73 14.58 -0.93
N SER A 226 -6.15 13.94 0.08
CA SER A 226 -5.36 14.65 1.11
C SER A 226 -4.15 15.36 0.51
N LYS A 227 -3.42 14.70 -0.41
CA LYS A 227 -2.29 15.30 -1.13
C LYS A 227 -2.71 16.49 -1.99
N ASN A 228 -3.87 16.45 -2.62
CA ASN A 228 -4.41 17.56 -3.40
C ASN A 228 -4.62 18.84 -2.58
N LEU A 229 -4.77 18.73 -1.26
CA LEU A 229 -4.92 19.85 -0.33
C LEU A 229 -3.57 20.35 0.25
N THR A 230 -2.47 19.61 0.05
CA THR A 230 -1.18 19.86 0.74
C THR A 230 0.03 19.96 -0.16
N GLU A 231 0.03 19.28 -1.32
CA GLU A 231 1.06 19.41 -2.34
C GLU A 231 0.83 20.68 -3.18
N LYS A 232 1.85 21.11 -3.91
CA LYS A 232 1.70 22.26 -4.81
C LYS A 232 0.84 21.88 -6.02
N PRO A 233 0.09 22.81 -6.63
CA PRO A 233 -0.57 22.58 -7.91
C PRO A 233 0.42 22.01 -8.94
N PRO A 234 0.04 20.99 -9.73
CA PRO A 234 0.97 20.32 -10.60
C PRO A 234 1.34 21.19 -11.81
N ASP A 235 2.63 21.19 -12.18
CA ASP A 235 3.06 21.64 -13.51
C ASP A 235 2.36 20.75 -14.56
N LEU A 236 1.80 21.37 -15.59
CA LEU A 236 1.03 20.69 -16.63
C LEU A 236 1.52 21.10 -18.02
N ARG A 237 1.89 20.11 -18.82
CA ARG A 237 2.39 20.27 -20.20
C ARG A 237 1.39 19.65 -21.17
N ILE A 238 0.90 20.42 -22.14
CA ILE A 238 -0.05 19.96 -23.16
C ILE A 238 0.73 19.56 -24.42
N TYR A 239 0.42 18.40 -24.99
CA TYR A 239 1.05 17.84 -26.17
C TYR A 239 0.05 17.66 -27.32
N GLY A 240 0.56 17.51 -28.54
CA GLY A 240 -0.24 17.27 -29.74
C GLY A 240 -0.97 18.49 -30.31
N ILE A 241 -0.95 19.66 -29.64
CA ILE A 241 -1.42 20.93 -30.22
C ILE A 241 -0.44 21.39 -31.29
N SER A 242 -0.84 21.31 -32.55
CA SER A 242 -0.18 22.03 -33.64
C SER A 242 -0.73 23.44 -33.75
N GLU A 243 -0.02 24.42 -33.20
CA GLU A 243 -0.11 25.79 -33.72
C GLU A 243 0.49 25.81 -35.13
N GLU A 244 -0.31 26.13 -36.14
CA GLU A 244 0.14 26.30 -37.53
C GLU A 244 0.87 27.65 -37.68
N LYS A 245 2.01 27.78 -36.98
CA LYS A 245 3.01 28.82 -37.27
C LYS A 245 3.72 28.42 -38.55
N GLU A 246 3.69 29.32 -39.54
CA GLU A 246 4.27 29.10 -40.86
C GLU A 246 5.75 28.67 -40.74
N GLY A 247 6.07 27.45 -41.17
CA GLY A 247 7.41 26.85 -41.08
C GLY A 247 7.66 25.90 -39.90
N GLY A 248 6.70 25.73 -38.97
CA GLY A 248 6.80 24.76 -37.88
C GLY A 248 6.60 23.30 -38.34
N SER A 249 7.45 22.38 -37.91
CA SER A 249 7.26 20.94 -38.14
C SER A 249 6.19 20.35 -37.21
N SER A 250 5.33 19.48 -37.74
CA SER A 250 4.37 18.71 -36.95
C SER A 250 5.07 17.88 -35.86
N SER A 251 4.54 17.90 -34.64
CA SER A 251 4.95 17.00 -33.55
C SER A 251 4.45 15.55 -33.73
N TRP A 252 3.56 15.34 -34.69
CA TRP A 252 3.05 14.04 -35.11
C TRP A 252 3.82 13.50 -36.33
N VAL A 253 4.40 12.31 -36.18
CA VAL A 253 4.97 11.48 -37.25
C VAL A 253 3.92 10.47 -37.70
N ILE A 254 3.58 10.49 -38.99
CA ILE A 254 2.51 9.69 -39.59
C ILE A 254 3.12 8.81 -40.70
N PRO A 255 3.26 7.49 -40.52
CA PRO A 255 3.71 6.59 -41.57
C PRO A 255 2.73 6.54 -42.76
N ASN A 256 3.22 6.21 -43.96
CA ASN A 256 2.42 6.19 -45.21
C ASN A 256 1.20 5.24 -45.19
N CYS A 257 1.12 4.31 -44.24
CA CYS A 257 -0.02 3.40 -44.05
C CYS A 257 -1.02 3.85 -42.97
N CYS A 258 -0.78 5.01 -42.35
CA CYS A 258 -1.55 5.58 -41.26
C CYS A 258 -2.22 6.90 -41.67
N THR A 259 -3.26 7.29 -40.94
CA THR A 259 -3.95 8.57 -41.09
C THR A 259 -4.11 9.27 -39.75
N LEU A 260 -4.03 10.60 -39.78
CA LEU A 260 -4.34 11.47 -38.65
C LEU A 260 -5.07 12.70 -39.19
N SER A 261 -6.29 12.96 -38.71
CA SER A 261 -7.08 14.11 -39.12
C SER A 261 -7.64 14.87 -37.91
N LYS A 262 -7.57 16.20 -37.97
CA LYS A 262 -8.17 17.10 -36.98
C LYS A 262 -9.68 17.14 -37.22
N VAL A 263 -10.47 16.92 -36.16
CA VAL A 263 -11.93 16.86 -36.21
C VAL A 263 -12.51 17.88 -35.22
N GLN A 264 -13.60 18.54 -35.60
CA GLN A 264 -14.42 19.31 -34.68
C GLN A 264 -15.58 18.44 -34.16
N ASP A 265 -15.74 18.39 -32.84
CA ASP A 265 -16.91 17.83 -32.17
C ASP A 265 -17.66 18.99 -31.51
N HIS A 266 -18.87 19.30 -31.98
CA HIS A 266 -19.66 20.43 -31.45
C HIS A 266 -20.03 20.26 -29.97
N GLY A 267 -19.87 19.06 -29.39
CA GLY A 267 -20.08 18.80 -27.97
C GLY A 267 -18.82 18.87 -27.09
N ARG A 268 -17.63 19.19 -27.64
CA ARG A 268 -16.36 19.18 -26.88
C ARG A 268 -15.47 20.40 -27.14
N SER A 269 -15.01 21.03 -26.06
CA SER A 269 -13.93 22.01 -26.08
C SER A 269 -12.56 21.33 -26.14
N GLY A 270 -11.88 21.40 -27.28
CA GLY A 270 -10.52 20.89 -27.45
C GLY A 270 -10.19 20.58 -28.92
N ILE A 271 -8.92 20.30 -29.21
CA ILE A 271 -8.52 19.72 -30.49
C ILE A 271 -8.65 18.20 -30.39
N ILE A 272 -9.51 17.62 -31.24
CA ILE A 272 -9.66 16.17 -31.38
C ILE A 272 -8.92 15.71 -32.63
N TYR A 273 -8.13 14.67 -32.46
CA TYR A 273 -7.49 13.96 -33.56
C TYR A 273 -8.15 12.60 -33.74
N HIS A 274 -8.69 12.36 -34.93
CA HIS A 274 -9.07 11.04 -35.41
C HIS A 274 -7.84 10.35 -36.00
N PHE A 275 -7.53 9.15 -35.52
CA PHE A 275 -6.39 8.35 -35.98
C PHE A 275 -6.86 7.04 -36.62
N GLY A 276 -6.10 6.59 -37.62
CA GLY A 276 -6.28 5.28 -38.27
C GLY A 276 -4.92 4.67 -38.56
N SER A 277 -4.70 3.43 -38.14
CA SER A 277 -3.43 2.71 -38.33
C SER A 277 -3.65 1.19 -38.25
N PRO A 278 -3.08 0.39 -39.16
CA PRO A 278 -3.11 -1.07 -39.05
C PRO A 278 -2.44 -1.54 -37.75
N GLU A 279 -2.96 -2.60 -37.11
CA GLU A 279 -2.37 -3.14 -35.86
C GLU A 279 -0.90 -3.55 -36.04
N ASN A 280 -0.53 -4.06 -37.23
CA ASN A 280 0.83 -4.47 -37.59
C ASN A 280 1.74 -3.31 -38.08
N SER A 281 1.34 -2.05 -37.90
CA SER A 281 2.13 -0.88 -38.31
C SER A 281 2.95 -0.29 -37.15
N ASP A 282 3.87 0.61 -37.47
CA ASP A 282 4.57 1.43 -36.48
C ASP A 282 3.63 2.35 -35.68
N GLY A 283 2.41 2.59 -36.19
CA GLY A 283 1.40 3.45 -35.58
C GLY A 283 1.58 4.94 -35.88
N VAL A 284 0.62 5.76 -35.45
CA VAL A 284 0.77 7.23 -35.48
C VAL A 284 1.49 7.68 -34.22
N THR A 285 2.60 8.40 -34.35
CA THR A 285 3.50 8.71 -33.24
C THR A 285 3.50 10.20 -32.93
N LEU A 286 3.26 10.56 -31.66
CA LEU A 286 3.46 11.88 -31.09
C LEU A 286 4.82 11.90 -30.38
N ILE A 287 5.73 12.77 -30.82
CA ILE A 287 7.01 12.96 -30.13
C ILE A 287 6.77 13.70 -28.81
N MET A 288 7.42 13.24 -27.74
CA MET A 288 7.33 13.81 -26.41
C MET A 288 8.73 14.07 -25.89
N ASP A 289 8.96 15.26 -25.34
CA ASP A 289 10.24 15.65 -24.73
C ASP A 289 9.96 16.02 -23.28
N ASN A 290 9.89 15.01 -22.40
CA ASN A 290 9.52 15.20 -21.00
C ASN A 290 10.38 14.43 -20.00
N ALA A 291 11.34 15.14 -19.40
CA ALA A 291 12.33 14.57 -18.46
C ALA A 291 12.04 14.84 -16.97
N LYS A 292 10.89 15.46 -16.66
CA LYS A 292 10.53 15.91 -15.30
C LYS A 292 9.34 15.16 -14.71
N ASP A 293 8.29 15.02 -15.52
CA ASP A 293 6.95 14.69 -15.06
C ASP A 293 6.45 13.39 -15.71
N PHE A 294 5.65 12.62 -14.97
CA PHE A 294 5.38 11.22 -15.32
C PHE A 294 3.92 10.78 -15.14
N VAL A 295 2.99 11.71 -14.89
CA VAL A 295 1.56 11.39 -14.92
C VAL A 295 0.98 11.80 -16.27
N LEU A 296 0.74 10.81 -17.14
CA LEU A 296 0.17 10.99 -18.47
C LEU A 296 -1.36 10.98 -18.38
N THR A 297 -2.02 11.98 -18.94
CA THR A 297 -3.48 12.04 -19.05
C THR A 297 -3.92 12.37 -20.47
N PHE A 298 -4.93 11.68 -20.99
CA PHE A 298 -5.56 11.97 -22.29
C PHE A 298 -7.02 11.52 -22.32
N ASP A 299 -7.85 12.16 -23.14
CA ASP A 299 -9.18 11.65 -23.51
C ASP A 299 -9.04 10.69 -24.69
N VAL A 300 -9.71 9.53 -24.64
CA VAL A 300 -9.73 8.56 -25.75
C VAL A 300 -11.11 7.98 -26.01
N LYS A 301 -11.38 7.66 -27.28
CA LYS A 301 -12.51 6.85 -27.75
C LYS A 301 -12.04 5.95 -28.90
N PHE A 302 -11.95 4.64 -28.69
CA PHE A 302 -11.64 3.68 -29.75
C PHE A 302 -12.86 3.34 -30.60
N MET A 303 -12.67 3.08 -31.89
CA MET A 303 -13.69 2.52 -32.81
C MET A 303 -13.42 1.06 -33.19
N THR A 304 -12.17 0.62 -33.00
CA THR A 304 -11.64 -0.71 -33.32
C THR A 304 -10.70 -1.13 -32.19
N ASN A 305 -10.23 -2.38 -32.18
CA ASN A 305 -9.14 -2.75 -31.29
C ASN A 305 -7.88 -1.93 -31.60
N GLY A 306 -7.05 -1.72 -30.58
CA GLY A 306 -5.88 -0.87 -30.69
C GLY A 306 -5.11 -0.69 -29.39
N SER A 307 -4.22 0.29 -29.39
CA SER A 307 -3.42 0.63 -28.22
C SER A 307 -3.00 2.09 -28.20
N VAL A 308 -2.79 2.63 -27.01
CA VAL A 308 -1.90 3.78 -26.77
C VAL A 308 -0.64 3.24 -26.09
N SER A 309 0.53 3.38 -26.72
CA SER A 309 1.80 2.90 -26.18
C SER A 309 2.72 4.07 -25.82
N VAL A 310 3.44 3.99 -24.71
CA VAL A 310 4.31 5.07 -24.20
C VAL A 310 5.74 4.55 -24.11
N VAL A 311 6.69 5.23 -24.76
CA VAL A 311 8.11 4.86 -24.77
C VAL A 311 8.85 5.65 -23.69
N LEU A 312 9.57 4.93 -22.82
CA LEU A 312 10.23 5.45 -21.62
C LEU A 312 11.73 5.10 -21.58
N GLU A 313 12.58 6.11 -21.56
CA GLU A 313 13.96 5.92 -21.07
C GLU A 313 13.94 5.79 -19.55
N THR A 314 14.88 5.04 -18.98
CA THR A 314 14.88 4.70 -17.55
C THR A 314 16.27 4.83 -16.92
N THR A 315 16.36 4.57 -15.62
CA THR A 315 17.64 4.44 -14.91
C THR A 315 18.45 3.20 -15.28
N GLU A 316 17.85 2.21 -15.97
CA GLU A 316 18.55 0.99 -16.42
C GLU A 316 19.16 1.17 -17.82
N LYS A 317 20.40 0.67 -17.99
CA LYS A 317 21.11 0.69 -19.29
C LYS A 317 20.38 -0.19 -20.32
N GLY A 318 20.45 0.19 -21.59
CA GLY A 318 19.86 -0.54 -22.73
C GLY A 318 18.74 0.24 -23.42
N PRO A 319 17.95 -0.41 -24.30
CA PRO A 319 16.81 0.21 -24.99
C PRO A 319 15.74 0.76 -24.03
N PRO A 320 14.89 1.70 -24.45
CA PRO A 320 13.77 2.17 -23.64
C PRO A 320 12.81 1.02 -23.29
N TYR A 321 12.06 1.21 -22.21
CA TYR A 321 10.89 0.39 -21.88
C TYR A 321 9.67 0.93 -22.62
N ILE A 322 8.68 0.09 -22.89
CA ILE A 322 7.41 0.49 -23.49
C ILE A 322 6.26 0.05 -22.59
N ILE A 323 5.32 0.97 -22.31
CA ILE A 323 4.07 0.66 -21.61
C ILE A 323 2.93 0.71 -22.62
N HIS A 324 2.28 -0.42 -22.86
CA HIS A 324 1.19 -0.57 -23.82
C HIS A 324 -0.16 -0.60 -23.11
N TYR A 325 -1.01 0.39 -23.40
CA TYR A 325 -2.39 0.45 -22.94
C TYR A 325 -3.31 -0.06 -24.06
N ILE A 326 -3.66 -1.35 -24.01
CA ILE A 326 -4.37 -2.08 -25.08
C ILE A 326 -5.88 -2.21 -24.80
N THR A 327 -6.71 -2.29 -25.84
CA THR A 327 -8.18 -2.42 -25.73
C THR A 327 -8.65 -3.82 -25.29
N SER A 328 -8.11 -4.33 -24.19
CA SER A 328 -8.33 -5.68 -23.64
C SER A 328 -8.68 -5.63 -22.15
N THR A 329 -9.17 -6.75 -21.60
CA THR A 329 -9.40 -6.96 -20.17
C THR A 329 -8.22 -7.59 -19.43
N LEU A 330 -7.09 -7.81 -20.12
CA LEU A 330 -5.82 -8.22 -19.51
C LEU A 330 -5.44 -7.29 -18.34
N LEU A 331 -5.25 -7.82 -17.13
CA LEU A 331 -4.92 -6.98 -15.98
C LEU A 331 -3.54 -6.31 -16.12
N ILE A 332 -2.50 -7.14 -16.28
CA ILE A 332 -1.12 -6.74 -16.51
C ILE A 332 -0.33 -7.93 -17.07
N SER A 333 0.61 -7.68 -17.98
CA SER A 333 1.73 -8.59 -18.28
C SER A 333 3.03 -7.82 -18.43
N PHE A 334 4.16 -8.53 -18.30
CA PHE A 334 5.50 -7.99 -18.53
C PHE A 334 6.35 -9.04 -19.24
N LYS A 335 7.05 -8.63 -20.31
CA LYS A 335 8.00 -9.45 -21.06
C LYS A 335 9.12 -8.56 -21.58
N ASP A 336 10.37 -9.00 -21.46
CA ASP A 336 11.56 -8.30 -21.95
C ASP A 336 11.68 -6.83 -21.49
N ARG A 337 11.20 -5.85 -22.28
CA ARG A 337 11.07 -4.43 -21.89
C ARG A 337 9.66 -3.84 -22.12
N GLU A 338 8.68 -4.69 -22.40
CA GLU A 338 7.29 -4.33 -22.66
C GLU A 338 6.41 -4.65 -21.43
N VAL A 339 5.78 -3.61 -20.87
CA VAL A 339 4.72 -3.73 -19.87
C VAL A 339 3.39 -3.53 -20.59
N ILE A 340 2.41 -4.41 -20.39
CA ILE A 340 1.12 -4.34 -21.07
C ILE A 340 0.00 -4.27 -20.03
N TYR A 341 -0.90 -3.29 -20.20
CA TYR A 341 -2.11 -3.08 -19.40
C TYR A 341 -3.33 -3.10 -20.33
N GLY A 342 -4.33 -3.91 -20.00
CA GLY A 342 -5.65 -3.85 -20.62
C GLY A 342 -6.47 -2.71 -20.03
N ILE A 343 -6.96 -1.82 -20.90
CA ILE A 343 -7.77 -0.65 -20.51
C ILE A 343 -9.27 -0.80 -20.80
N GLY A 344 -9.70 -1.99 -21.22
CA GLY A 344 -11.06 -2.26 -21.69
C GLY A 344 -11.33 -1.69 -23.09
N PRO A 345 -12.56 -1.83 -23.63
CA PRO A 345 -12.86 -1.47 -25.01
C PRO A 345 -12.78 0.03 -25.33
N ARG A 346 -12.98 0.92 -24.33
CA ARG A 346 -12.93 2.39 -24.47
C ARG A 346 -13.74 2.93 -25.68
N ALA A 347 -14.86 2.29 -26.00
CA ALA A 347 -15.71 2.61 -27.15
C ALA A 347 -16.54 3.90 -26.99
N THR A 348 -16.70 4.35 -25.74
CA THR A 348 -17.19 5.69 -25.37
C THR A 348 -16.02 6.58 -24.99
N TRP A 349 -16.15 7.90 -25.17
CA TRP A 349 -15.18 8.87 -24.66
C TRP A 349 -14.95 8.68 -23.16
N SER A 350 -13.69 8.56 -22.75
CA SER A 350 -13.28 8.59 -21.35
C SER A 350 -11.91 9.23 -21.19
N THR A 351 -11.74 10.02 -20.13
CA THR A 351 -10.43 10.51 -19.70
C THR A 351 -9.66 9.36 -19.04
N PHE A 352 -8.40 9.20 -19.41
CA PHE A 352 -7.52 8.14 -18.94
C PHE A 352 -6.24 8.77 -18.39
N SER A 353 -5.92 8.52 -17.12
CA SER A 353 -4.80 9.13 -16.39
C SER A 353 -3.95 8.03 -15.74
N ARG A 354 -2.63 8.06 -15.93
CA ARG A 354 -1.68 7.02 -15.44
C ARG A 354 -0.39 7.62 -14.91
N ASP A 355 0.02 7.16 -13.73
CA ASP A 355 1.39 7.33 -13.23
C ASP A 355 2.31 6.30 -13.88
N LEU A 356 3.18 6.78 -14.77
CA LEU A 356 4.16 5.98 -15.50
C LEU A 356 5.27 5.42 -14.58
N VAL A 357 5.53 6.04 -13.43
CA VAL A 357 6.47 5.51 -12.41
C VAL A 357 5.88 4.27 -11.77
N THR A 358 4.63 4.33 -11.31
CA THR A 358 3.93 3.16 -10.75
C THR A 358 3.77 2.08 -11.81
N ASP A 359 3.28 2.41 -13.01
CA ASP A 359 3.00 1.39 -14.04
C ASP A 359 4.26 0.65 -14.47
N LEU A 360 5.40 1.34 -14.67
CA LEU A 360 6.69 0.74 -14.98
C LEU A 360 7.17 -0.18 -13.84
N ARG A 361 7.15 0.31 -12.59
CA ARG A 361 7.67 -0.44 -11.43
C ARG A 361 6.81 -1.65 -11.07
N LYS A 362 5.49 -1.59 -11.33
CA LYS A 362 4.58 -2.74 -11.16
C LYS A 362 4.69 -3.76 -12.29
N GLY A 363 5.00 -3.33 -13.51
CA GLY A 363 5.36 -4.20 -14.64
C GLY A 363 6.67 -4.95 -14.40
N VAL A 364 7.77 -4.22 -14.20
CA VAL A 364 9.10 -4.82 -13.94
C VAL A 364 9.10 -5.65 -12.64
N GLY A 365 8.36 -5.22 -11.62
CA GLY A 365 8.19 -5.95 -10.35
C GLY A 365 7.25 -7.15 -10.41
N LEU A 366 6.65 -7.48 -11.57
CA LEU A 366 5.54 -8.44 -11.66
C LEU A 366 5.89 -9.82 -11.07
N SER A 367 4.92 -10.37 -10.34
CA SER A 367 5.06 -11.57 -9.53
C SER A 367 3.76 -12.39 -9.46
N ASN A 368 3.94 -13.71 -9.38
CA ASN A 368 2.90 -14.69 -9.11
C ASN A 368 2.76 -14.99 -7.60
N THR A 369 3.52 -14.30 -6.74
CA THR A 369 3.36 -14.34 -5.28
C THR A 369 2.40 -13.25 -4.79
N LYS A 370 2.23 -13.12 -3.47
CA LYS A 370 1.43 -12.06 -2.83
C LYS A 370 2.13 -10.69 -2.78
N VAL A 371 3.35 -10.60 -3.32
CA VAL A 371 4.30 -9.50 -3.12
C VAL A 371 4.92 -9.13 -4.48
N VAL A 372 4.75 -7.89 -4.90
CA VAL A 372 5.47 -7.32 -6.06
C VAL A 372 6.96 -7.19 -5.72
N LYS A 373 7.84 -7.61 -6.63
CA LYS A 373 9.30 -7.55 -6.42
C LYS A 373 9.74 -6.10 -6.32
N SER A 374 10.55 -5.78 -5.31
CA SER A 374 11.15 -4.46 -5.17
C SER A 374 12.10 -4.16 -6.33
N THR A 375 11.99 -2.97 -6.91
CA THR A 375 12.86 -2.49 -7.99
C THR A 375 13.22 -1.00 -7.79
N LYS A 376 14.45 -0.66 -8.20
CA LYS A 376 15.00 0.71 -8.22
C LYS A 376 14.88 1.38 -9.60
N ILE A 377 14.23 0.75 -10.58
CA ILE A 377 13.95 1.36 -11.88
C ILE A 377 13.07 2.59 -11.69
N MET A 378 13.41 3.68 -12.38
CA MET A 378 12.65 4.91 -12.48
C MET A 378 12.66 5.35 -13.95
N PRO A 379 11.56 5.91 -14.49
CA PRO A 379 11.62 6.60 -15.77
C PRO A 379 12.52 7.84 -15.65
N ARG A 380 13.13 8.22 -16.77
CA ARG A 380 13.94 9.44 -16.94
C ARG A 380 13.38 10.34 -18.03
N HIS A 381 12.82 9.75 -19.09
CA HIS A 381 12.32 10.50 -20.23
C HIS A 381 11.07 9.82 -20.80
N VAL A 382 9.99 10.58 -21.00
CA VAL A 382 8.85 10.17 -21.82
C VAL A 382 9.15 10.63 -23.25
N VAL A 383 9.45 9.68 -24.14
CA VAL A 383 10.05 9.94 -25.47
C VAL A 383 9.01 10.10 -26.58
N GLN A 384 7.96 9.27 -26.54
CA GLN A 384 6.88 9.33 -27.53
C GLN A 384 5.66 8.53 -27.07
N LEU A 385 4.51 8.93 -27.62
CA LEU A 385 3.22 8.24 -27.50
C LEU A 385 2.80 7.73 -28.88
N VAL A 386 2.52 6.43 -28.98
CA VAL A 386 2.26 5.72 -30.23
C VAL A 386 0.83 5.17 -30.23
N LEU A 387 0.05 5.52 -31.24
CA LEU A 387 -1.33 5.09 -31.44
C LEU A 387 -1.39 3.95 -32.45
N ARG A 388 -2.09 2.87 -32.10
CA ARG A 388 -2.40 1.74 -33.01
C ARG A 388 -3.89 1.46 -33.04
N GLY A 389 -4.39 0.95 -34.18
CA GLY A 389 -5.83 0.79 -34.44
C GLY A 389 -6.45 2.09 -34.95
N SER A 390 -7.76 2.26 -34.77
CA SER A 390 -8.49 3.48 -35.13
C SER A 390 -9.46 3.95 -34.04
N GLY A 391 -9.49 5.28 -33.85
CA GLY A 391 -10.26 5.96 -32.81
C GLY A 391 -10.03 7.47 -32.82
N TYR A 392 -10.33 8.10 -31.68
CA TYR A 392 -10.18 9.52 -31.42
C TYR A 392 -9.37 9.73 -30.14
N ILE A 393 -8.54 10.77 -30.12
CA ILE A 393 -7.78 11.21 -28.94
C ILE A 393 -7.82 12.75 -28.83
N SER A 394 -7.86 13.27 -27.60
CA SER A 394 -7.76 14.70 -27.31
C SER A 394 -7.09 14.95 -25.95
N ASN A 395 -6.76 16.20 -25.65
CA ASN A 395 -6.31 16.65 -24.32
C ASN A 395 -5.10 15.85 -23.76
N ILE A 396 -4.14 15.52 -24.64
CA ILE A 396 -2.92 14.79 -24.25
C ILE A 396 -2.05 15.71 -23.40
N THR A 397 -1.77 15.30 -22.16
CA THR A 397 -1.07 16.09 -21.16
C THR A 397 -0.12 15.22 -20.35
N VAL A 398 0.97 15.81 -19.87
CA VAL A 398 1.80 15.21 -18.82
C VAL A 398 1.90 16.21 -17.66
N SER A 399 1.69 15.73 -16.44
CA SER A 399 1.76 16.52 -15.22
C SER A 399 2.58 15.82 -14.14
N SER A 400 3.02 16.59 -13.14
CA SER A 400 3.75 16.04 -11.99
C SER A 400 2.85 15.13 -11.14
N THR A 401 1.58 15.51 -10.95
CA THR A 401 0.55 14.70 -10.28
C THR A 401 -0.83 14.88 -10.96
N ALA A 402 -1.77 13.96 -10.69
CA ALA A 402 -3.17 14.07 -11.09
C ALA A 402 -4.10 13.55 -9.97
N HIS A 403 -3.98 14.10 -8.77
CA HIS A 403 -4.61 13.53 -7.57
C HIS A 403 -6.13 13.38 -7.67
N MET A 404 -6.85 14.36 -8.20
CA MET A 404 -8.31 14.27 -8.30
C MET A 404 -8.79 13.18 -9.28
N ALA A 405 -8.00 12.84 -10.31
CA ALA A 405 -8.33 11.71 -11.18
C ALA A 405 -8.26 10.37 -10.43
N ALA A 406 -7.22 10.17 -9.61
CA ALA A 406 -7.09 9.00 -8.74
C ALA A 406 -8.18 8.94 -7.64
N PHE A 407 -8.55 10.09 -7.09
CA PHE A 407 -9.63 10.21 -6.12
C PHE A 407 -11.01 9.88 -6.71
N PHE A 408 -11.34 10.41 -7.89
CA PHE A 408 -12.61 10.09 -8.54
C PHE A 408 -12.65 8.65 -9.04
N ALA A 409 -11.56 8.09 -9.59
CA ALA A 409 -11.51 6.66 -9.91
C ALA A 409 -11.83 5.76 -8.69
N ALA A 410 -11.31 6.10 -7.50
CA ALA A 410 -11.67 5.40 -6.26
C ALA A 410 -13.13 5.63 -5.85
N SER A 411 -13.65 6.84 -6.00
CA SER A 411 -15.03 7.22 -5.63
C SER A 411 -16.08 6.57 -6.54
N ASP A 412 -15.85 6.60 -7.86
CA ASP A 412 -16.65 5.94 -8.87
C ASP A 412 -16.60 4.41 -8.70
N TRP A 413 -15.42 3.83 -8.44
CA TRP A 413 -15.35 2.38 -8.19
C TRP A 413 -16.20 1.99 -6.98
N LEU A 414 -16.11 2.75 -5.87
CA LEU A 414 -16.95 2.52 -4.68
C LEU A 414 -18.44 2.69 -4.98
N LEU A 415 -18.84 3.72 -5.72
CA LEU A 415 -20.22 3.95 -6.12
C LEU A 415 -20.80 2.77 -6.93
N HIS A 416 -20.06 2.30 -7.95
CA HIS A 416 -20.53 1.24 -8.85
C HIS A 416 -20.40 -0.19 -8.27
N ASN A 417 -19.52 -0.42 -7.29
CA ASN A 417 -19.27 -1.75 -6.70
C ASN A 417 -19.91 -1.95 -5.32
N GLN A 418 -20.74 -1.02 -4.84
CA GLN A 418 -21.54 -1.20 -3.63
C GLN A 418 -22.76 -2.10 -3.90
N ASP A 419 -22.93 -3.16 -3.12
CA ASP A 419 -24.02 -4.14 -3.30
C ASP A 419 -25.39 -3.64 -2.79
N GLU A 420 -26.43 -4.45 -3.03
CA GLU A 420 -27.81 -4.20 -2.59
C GLU A 420 -27.97 -4.10 -1.06
N HIS A 421 -27.03 -4.67 -0.30
CA HIS A 421 -26.98 -4.57 1.15
C HIS A 421 -26.17 -3.35 1.63
N GLY A 422 -25.70 -2.49 0.73
CA GLY A 422 -24.87 -1.31 1.04
C GLY A 422 -23.40 -1.64 1.35
N GLY A 423 -22.99 -2.89 1.18
CA GLY A 423 -21.63 -3.34 1.50
C GLY A 423 -20.69 -3.36 0.30
N TRP A 424 -19.39 -3.44 0.58
CA TRP A 424 -18.38 -3.82 -0.41
C TRP A 424 -17.84 -5.22 -0.08
N PRO A 425 -18.39 -6.29 -0.69
CA PRO A 425 -18.12 -7.67 -0.28
C PRO A 425 -16.70 -8.10 -0.64
N ILE A 426 -15.92 -8.54 0.35
CA ILE A 426 -14.51 -8.92 0.18
C ILE A 426 -14.43 -10.34 -0.39
N ARG A 427 -14.06 -10.44 -1.67
CA ARG A 427 -14.12 -11.67 -2.47
C ARG A 427 -12.93 -12.64 -2.27
N VAL A 428 -12.43 -12.77 -1.03
CA VAL A 428 -11.34 -13.70 -0.69
C VAL A 428 -11.48 -14.23 0.74
N THR A 429 -11.18 -15.51 0.95
CA THR A 429 -11.22 -16.14 2.28
C THR A 429 -10.15 -15.54 3.21
N ARG A 430 -10.51 -15.25 4.46
CA ARG A 430 -9.60 -14.69 5.48
C ARG A 430 -9.68 -15.49 6.78
N LYS A 431 -8.67 -16.31 7.05
CA LYS A 431 -8.38 -16.83 8.40
C LYS A 431 -7.60 -15.78 9.18
N LEU A 432 -8.10 -15.33 10.34
CA LEU A 432 -7.49 -14.25 11.14
C LEU A 432 -6.33 -14.74 12.04
N GLY A 433 -6.42 -16.01 12.47
CA GLY A 433 -5.45 -16.73 13.30
C GLY A 433 -6.01 -18.11 13.64
N GLU A 434 -5.34 -18.86 14.51
CA GLU A 434 -5.99 -20.02 15.16
C GLU A 434 -7.06 -19.53 16.17
N GLY A 435 -8.03 -20.38 16.48
CA GLY A 435 -9.19 -20.06 17.33
C GLY A 435 -10.32 -19.28 16.64
N PHE A 436 -10.03 -18.50 15.60
CA PHE A 436 -11.04 -17.84 14.78
C PHE A 436 -11.53 -18.71 13.61
N LYS A 437 -12.84 -18.70 13.33
CA LYS A 437 -13.37 -19.26 12.08
C LYS A 437 -12.84 -18.48 10.85
N SER A 438 -12.70 -19.17 9.72
CA SER A 438 -12.44 -18.53 8.43
C SER A 438 -13.61 -17.64 8.02
N LEU A 439 -13.31 -16.44 7.55
CA LEU A 439 -14.27 -15.59 6.86
C LEU A 439 -14.31 -15.98 5.38
N GLU A 440 -15.42 -16.55 4.92
CA GLU A 440 -15.57 -16.96 3.51
C GLU A 440 -15.97 -15.78 2.60
N PRO A 441 -15.67 -15.84 1.28
CA PRO A 441 -15.81 -14.71 0.36
C PRO A 441 -17.21 -14.09 0.39
N GLY A 442 -17.26 -12.76 0.50
CA GLY A 442 -18.50 -12.00 0.68
C GLY A 442 -18.65 -11.35 2.06
N TRP A 443 -17.69 -11.53 2.96
CA TRP A 443 -17.63 -10.80 4.24
C TRP A 443 -17.42 -9.30 4.02
N TYR A 444 -17.98 -8.48 4.93
CA TYR A 444 -17.78 -7.03 4.98
C TYR A 444 -16.79 -6.65 6.08
N SER A 445 -16.31 -5.41 6.08
CA SER A 445 -15.44 -4.89 7.14
C SER A 445 -15.90 -3.50 7.54
N ALA A 446 -16.01 -3.20 8.84
CA ALA A 446 -16.39 -1.87 9.32
C ALA A 446 -15.40 -0.79 8.85
N MET A 447 -14.11 -1.15 8.74
CA MET A 447 -13.07 -0.31 8.16
C MET A 447 -13.28 -0.05 6.66
N ALA A 448 -13.78 -1.04 5.91
CA ALA A 448 -14.14 -0.87 4.50
C ALA A 448 -15.31 0.10 4.35
N GLN A 449 -16.37 -0.11 5.14
CA GLN A 449 -17.54 0.77 5.10
C GLN A 449 -17.16 2.21 5.49
N GLY A 450 -16.41 2.40 6.58
CA GLY A 450 -16.01 3.72 7.06
C GLY A 450 -15.09 4.48 6.11
N GLN A 451 -14.03 3.85 5.61
CA GLN A 451 -13.14 4.54 4.66
C GLN A 451 -13.84 4.81 3.31
N ALA A 452 -14.78 3.95 2.89
CA ALA A 452 -15.63 4.22 1.73
C ALA A 452 -16.60 5.39 1.97
N MET A 453 -17.26 5.47 3.13
CA MET A 453 -18.08 6.63 3.54
C MET A 453 -17.27 7.92 3.45
N SER A 454 -16.09 7.99 4.07
CA SER A 454 -15.21 9.15 4.04
C SER A 454 -14.76 9.56 2.63
N THR A 455 -14.63 8.60 1.72
CA THR A 455 -14.30 8.85 0.30
C THR A 455 -15.51 9.45 -0.43
N LEU A 456 -16.68 8.81 -0.29
CA LEU A 456 -17.92 9.21 -0.95
C LEU A 456 -18.47 10.56 -0.43
N VAL A 457 -18.30 10.85 0.86
CA VAL A 457 -18.62 12.16 1.46
C VAL A 457 -17.79 13.26 0.81
N ARG A 458 -16.47 13.08 0.69
CA ARG A 458 -15.59 14.04 -0.01
C ARG A 458 -15.96 14.19 -1.48
N ALA A 459 -16.37 13.11 -2.15
CA ALA A 459 -16.79 13.14 -3.54
C ALA A 459 -18.11 13.92 -3.73
N TYR A 460 -19.07 13.75 -2.82
CA TYR A 460 -20.28 14.57 -2.74
C TYR A 460 -19.96 16.05 -2.45
N LEU A 461 -19.11 16.35 -1.46
CA LEU A 461 -18.76 17.73 -1.11
C LEU A 461 -18.02 18.45 -2.26
N THR A 462 -17.25 17.71 -3.07
CA THR A 462 -16.52 18.26 -4.23
C THR A 462 -17.40 18.46 -5.48
N THR A 463 -18.48 17.67 -5.66
CA THR A 463 -19.25 17.63 -6.93
C THR A 463 -20.74 17.97 -6.79
N HIS A 464 -21.25 17.97 -5.56
CA HIS A 464 -22.67 18.00 -5.19
C HIS A 464 -23.53 16.89 -5.85
N ASN A 465 -22.92 15.86 -6.43
CA ASN A 465 -23.64 14.72 -7.02
C ASN A 465 -24.27 13.84 -5.91
N PRO A 466 -25.61 13.79 -5.78
CA PRO A 466 -26.28 13.09 -4.68
C PRO A 466 -26.11 11.56 -4.70
N ALA A 467 -25.63 10.99 -5.80
CA ALA A 467 -25.34 9.55 -5.90
C ALA A 467 -24.28 9.11 -4.88
N TYR A 468 -23.22 9.91 -4.69
CA TYR A 468 -22.15 9.62 -3.72
C TYR A 468 -22.66 9.64 -2.27
N LEU A 469 -23.42 10.68 -1.89
CA LEU A 469 -23.99 10.78 -0.53
C LEU A 469 -25.00 9.65 -0.27
N SER A 470 -25.79 9.29 -1.29
CA SER A 470 -26.73 8.18 -1.23
C SER A 470 -26.01 6.85 -1.00
N ALA A 471 -24.90 6.58 -1.71
CA ALA A 471 -24.06 5.40 -1.47
C ALA A 471 -23.43 5.41 -0.06
N ALA A 472 -22.98 6.56 0.44
CA ALA A 472 -22.46 6.70 1.80
C ALA A 472 -23.52 6.41 2.87
N ILE A 473 -24.77 6.83 2.66
CA ILE A 473 -25.90 6.50 3.55
C ILE A 473 -26.27 5.01 3.46
N ARG A 474 -26.27 4.39 2.26
CA ARG A 474 -26.47 2.93 2.13
C ARG A 474 -25.42 2.13 2.91
N ALA A 475 -24.20 2.65 3.03
CA ALA A 475 -23.10 1.98 3.72
C ALA A 475 -23.31 1.77 5.23
N LEU A 476 -24.34 2.39 5.82
CA LEU A 476 -24.77 2.19 7.22
C LEU A 476 -25.40 0.80 7.46
N SER A 477 -25.91 0.14 6.41
CA SER A 477 -26.67 -1.13 6.53
C SER A 477 -25.91 -2.28 7.24
N PRO A 478 -24.62 -2.57 6.92
CA PRO A 478 -23.88 -3.64 7.62
C PRO A 478 -23.68 -3.40 9.12
N PHE A 479 -23.66 -2.15 9.59
CA PHE A 479 -23.49 -1.82 11.01
C PHE A 479 -24.67 -2.27 11.89
N LYS A 480 -25.85 -2.48 11.29
CA LYS A 480 -27.09 -2.86 11.99
C LYS A 480 -27.29 -4.37 12.16
N ARG A 481 -26.39 -5.19 11.62
CA ARG A 481 -26.46 -6.66 11.62
C ARG A 481 -25.24 -7.26 12.33
N THR A 482 -25.41 -8.39 13.01
CA THR A 482 -24.25 -9.07 13.63
C THR A 482 -23.34 -9.70 12.57
N SER A 483 -22.14 -10.08 12.97
CA SER A 483 -21.17 -10.79 12.12
C SER A 483 -21.79 -12.05 11.46
N GLU A 484 -22.57 -12.82 12.22
CA GLU A 484 -23.29 -14.03 11.76
C GLU A 484 -24.39 -13.71 10.74
N GLN A 485 -24.97 -12.51 10.81
CA GLN A 485 -26.04 -12.02 9.93
C GLN A 485 -25.52 -11.29 8.67
N ARG A 486 -24.25 -11.53 8.30
CA ARG A 486 -23.53 -10.77 7.25
C ARG A 486 -23.55 -9.25 7.50
N GLY A 487 -23.41 -8.84 8.75
CA GLY A 487 -23.11 -7.46 9.12
C GLY A 487 -21.67 -7.30 9.57
N VAL A 488 -21.41 -6.22 10.31
CA VAL A 488 -20.10 -5.95 10.95
C VAL A 488 -20.22 -5.71 12.46
N LYS A 489 -21.41 -5.85 13.06
CA LYS A 489 -21.59 -5.61 14.49
C LYS A 489 -21.12 -6.82 15.32
N ALA A 490 -20.44 -6.51 16.41
CA ALA A 490 -20.20 -7.37 17.56
C ALA A 490 -20.66 -6.63 18.84
N THR A 491 -20.82 -7.34 19.94
CA THR A 491 -21.17 -6.72 21.23
C THR A 491 -20.26 -7.27 22.32
N PHE A 492 -19.33 -6.46 22.81
CA PHE A 492 -18.41 -6.84 23.88
C PHE A 492 -19.15 -7.00 25.21
N MET A 493 -19.01 -8.18 25.83
CA MET A 493 -19.62 -8.58 27.10
C MET A 493 -21.12 -8.23 27.22
N ASN A 494 -21.87 -8.39 26.13
CA ASN A 494 -23.32 -8.08 26.04
C ASN A 494 -23.69 -6.62 26.38
N LYS A 495 -22.72 -5.68 26.33
CA LYS A 495 -22.92 -4.29 26.78
C LYS A 495 -22.46 -3.22 25.80
N TYR A 496 -21.32 -3.40 25.13
CA TYR A 496 -20.71 -2.37 24.29
C TYR A 496 -20.73 -2.78 22.82
N ASP A 497 -21.35 -1.98 21.96
CA ASP A 497 -21.44 -2.28 20.53
C ASP A 497 -20.16 -1.89 19.80
N TRP A 498 -19.67 -2.81 18.97
CA TRP A 498 -18.40 -2.70 18.26
C TRP A 498 -18.60 -3.02 16.78
N TYR A 499 -17.79 -2.39 15.92
CA TYR A 499 -17.84 -2.58 14.47
C TYR A 499 -16.52 -3.20 13.99
N GLU A 500 -16.58 -4.48 13.61
CA GLU A 500 -15.41 -5.33 13.39
C GLU A 500 -14.66 -5.00 12.08
N GLU A 501 -13.32 -4.92 12.15
CA GLU A 501 -12.47 -4.97 10.95
C GLU A 501 -12.57 -6.34 10.26
N TYR A 502 -12.76 -7.41 11.04
CA TYR A 502 -12.94 -8.80 10.59
C TYR A 502 -14.12 -9.42 11.36
N PRO A 503 -15.34 -9.50 10.79
CA PRO A 503 -16.56 -9.96 11.48
C PRO A 503 -16.50 -11.46 11.79
N THR A 504 -15.75 -11.78 12.83
CA THR A 504 -15.29 -13.13 13.18
C THR A 504 -16.15 -13.75 14.28
N THR A 505 -16.16 -15.08 14.32
CA THR A 505 -16.70 -15.86 15.43
C THR A 505 -15.57 -16.68 16.07
N PRO A 506 -15.24 -16.49 17.37
CA PRO A 506 -15.67 -15.36 18.20
C PRO A 506 -15.15 -14.02 17.65
N SER A 507 -15.71 -12.91 18.13
CA SER A 507 -15.34 -11.56 17.67
C SER A 507 -13.90 -11.18 18.03
N SER A 508 -13.28 -10.33 17.21
CA SER A 508 -11.85 -10.00 17.29
C SER A 508 -11.56 -8.67 17.99
N PHE A 509 -12.47 -7.69 17.91
CA PHE A 509 -12.33 -6.36 18.49
C PHE A 509 -11.03 -5.63 18.08
N VAL A 510 -10.72 -5.60 16.78
CA VAL A 510 -9.55 -4.85 16.25
C VAL A 510 -9.75 -3.33 16.40
N LEU A 511 -8.81 -2.65 17.07
CA LEU A 511 -8.94 -1.22 17.39
C LEU A 511 -8.93 -0.30 16.18
N ASN A 512 -7.88 -0.40 15.33
CA ASN A 512 -7.68 0.58 14.26
C ASN A 512 -8.86 0.61 13.24
N GLY A 513 -9.35 -0.55 12.82
CA GLY A 513 -10.47 -0.65 11.88
C GLY A 513 -11.80 -0.18 12.46
N PHE A 514 -12.01 -0.37 13.76
CA PHE A 514 -13.17 0.18 14.46
C PHE A 514 -13.15 1.70 14.47
N ILE A 515 -12.03 2.34 14.84
CA ILE A 515 -11.98 3.82 14.85
C ILE A 515 -12.12 4.40 13.43
N TYR A 516 -11.54 3.77 12.40
CA TYR A 516 -11.81 4.17 11.01
C TYR A 516 -13.29 4.06 10.61
N SER A 517 -14.03 3.12 11.19
CA SER A 517 -15.49 3.03 11.00
C SER A 517 -16.22 4.21 11.65
N LEU A 518 -15.81 4.64 12.85
CA LEU A 518 -16.39 5.80 13.54
C LEU A 518 -16.15 7.10 12.75
N ILE A 519 -14.96 7.29 12.17
CA ILE A 519 -14.65 8.48 11.35
C ILE A 519 -15.56 8.54 10.11
N GLY A 520 -15.81 7.41 9.44
CA GLY A 520 -16.75 7.36 8.31
C GLY A 520 -18.21 7.62 8.71
N LEU A 521 -18.63 7.15 9.90
CA LEU A 521 -19.95 7.46 10.45
C LEU A 521 -20.09 8.95 10.78
N TYR A 522 -19.05 9.57 11.35
CA TYR A 522 -19.00 11.01 11.61
C TYR A 522 -19.08 11.83 10.31
N ASP A 523 -18.26 11.52 9.30
CA ASP A 523 -18.27 12.18 7.99
C ASP A 523 -19.68 12.18 7.36
N VAL A 524 -20.43 11.08 7.47
CA VAL A 524 -21.82 10.98 6.98
C VAL A 524 -22.82 11.72 7.87
N ALA A 525 -22.65 11.68 9.20
CA ALA A 525 -23.54 12.35 10.14
C ALA A 525 -23.57 13.87 9.92
N GLU A 526 -22.39 14.49 9.84
CA GLU A 526 -22.25 15.94 9.63
C GLU A 526 -22.73 16.35 8.23
N THR A 527 -22.37 15.57 7.20
CA THR A 527 -22.64 15.94 5.80
C THR A 527 -24.09 15.72 5.36
N ALA A 528 -24.75 14.66 5.86
CA ALA A 528 -26.11 14.32 5.44
C ALA A 528 -27.21 15.09 6.21
N GLY A 529 -26.82 15.82 7.26
CA GLY A 529 -27.71 16.68 8.06
C GLY A 529 -28.78 15.93 8.87
N ASN A 530 -29.50 16.67 9.72
CA ASN A 530 -30.34 16.15 10.81
C ASN A 530 -31.40 15.08 10.44
N LYS A 531 -31.81 14.96 9.17
CA LYS A 531 -32.78 13.95 8.72
C LYS A 531 -32.13 12.67 8.18
N LEU A 532 -31.11 12.79 7.32
CA LEU A 532 -30.48 11.64 6.65
C LEU A 532 -29.26 11.13 7.44
N GLY A 533 -28.49 12.02 8.06
CA GLY A 533 -27.33 11.69 8.90
C GLY A 533 -27.69 11.13 10.28
N ARG A 534 -28.96 11.18 10.70
CA ARG A 534 -29.40 10.77 12.05
C ARG A 534 -29.00 9.34 12.42
N GLU A 535 -29.09 8.40 11.47
CA GLU A 535 -28.70 7.01 11.72
C GLU A 535 -27.17 6.86 11.89
N ALA A 536 -26.39 7.59 11.08
CA ALA A 536 -24.94 7.62 11.20
C ALA A 536 -24.50 8.24 12.54
N GLY A 537 -25.15 9.33 12.98
CA GLY A 537 -24.89 9.97 14.28
C GLY A 537 -25.25 9.09 15.48
N ILE A 538 -26.29 8.25 15.39
CA ILE A 538 -26.62 7.28 16.44
C ILE A 538 -25.52 6.21 16.54
N LEU A 539 -25.12 5.63 15.42
CA LEU A 539 -24.04 4.62 15.37
C LEU A 539 -22.69 5.20 15.82
N PHE A 540 -22.36 6.42 15.39
CA PHE A 540 -21.15 7.12 15.82
C PHE A 540 -21.09 7.24 17.34
N ASN A 541 -22.13 7.78 17.98
CA ASN A 541 -22.17 7.96 19.43
C ASN A 541 -22.11 6.64 20.20
N GLN A 542 -22.86 5.61 19.77
CA GLN A 542 -22.84 4.27 20.38
C GLN A 542 -21.46 3.62 20.30
N GLY A 543 -20.78 3.73 19.15
CA GLY A 543 -19.42 3.24 18.97
C GLY A 543 -18.39 4.08 19.74
N LEU A 544 -18.61 5.40 19.89
CA LEU A 544 -17.72 6.30 20.61
C LEU A 544 -17.77 6.08 22.13
N ASP A 545 -18.95 5.85 22.71
CA ASP A 545 -19.10 5.44 24.12
C ASP A 545 -18.46 4.07 24.39
N SER A 546 -18.61 3.14 23.45
CA SER A 546 -17.97 1.82 23.50
C SER A 546 -16.45 1.93 23.39
N LEU A 547 -15.93 2.81 22.52
CA LEU A 547 -14.50 3.13 22.45
C LEU A 547 -14.00 3.70 23.78
N LYS A 548 -14.67 4.72 24.33
CA LYS A 548 -14.30 5.36 25.62
C LYS A 548 -14.23 4.34 26.76
N ALA A 549 -15.15 3.37 26.78
CA ALA A 549 -15.15 2.31 27.80
C ALA A 549 -14.09 1.21 27.58
N MET A 550 -13.81 0.84 26.32
CA MET A 550 -12.93 -0.28 25.98
C MET A 550 -11.46 0.12 25.76
N LEU A 551 -11.16 1.40 25.56
CA LEU A 551 -9.79 1.89 25.32
C LEU A 551 -8.72 1.43 26.34
N PRO A 552 -9.01 1.29 27.67
CA PRO A 552 -8.05 0.75 28.63
C PRO A 552 -7.58 -0.68 28.31
N LEU A 553 -8.44 -1.50 27.69
CA LEU A 553 -8.14 -2.89 27.35
C LEU A 553 -7.08 -3.01 26.25
N PHE A 554 -6.77 -1.92 25.55
CA PHE A 554 -5.78 -1.90 24.48
C PHE A 554 -4.40 -1.39 24.92
N ASP A 555 -4.26 -0.87 26.14
CA ASP A 555 -3.01 -0.30 26.66
C ASP A 555 -2.21 -1.36 27.43
N THR A 556 -0.94 -1.58 27.05
CA THR A 556 -0.06 -2.55 27.72
C THR A 556 0.81 -1.94 28.82
N GLY A 557 0.70 -0.64 29.07
CA GLY A 557 1.60 0.12 29.92
C GLY A 557 2.91 0.54 29.24
N SER A 558 3.25 0.02 28.06
CA SER A 558 4.42 0.46 27.26
C SER A 558 4.22 0.32 25.75
N GLY A 559 2.97 0.34 25.30
CA GLY A 559 2.56 0.11 23.91
C GLY A 559 1.04 -0.12 23.83
N THR A 560 0.57 -0.66 22.71
CA THR A 560 -0.83 -1.10 22.56
C THR A 560 -0.93 -2.51 21.99
N VAL A 561 -2.02 -3.22 22.30
CA VAL A 561 -2.43 -4.41 21.53
C VAL A 561 -3.16 -3.97 20.25
N TYR A 562 -3.20 -4.84 19.24
CA TYR A 562 -3.94 -4.61 17.99
C TYR A 562 -5.41 -5.04 18.11
N ASP A 563 -5.67 -6.11 18.87
CA ASP A 563 -6.98 -6.73 19.03
C ASP A 563 -7.13 -7.45 20.39
N LEU A 564 -8.38 -7.77 20.77
CA LEU A 564 -8.69 -8.40 22.06
C LEU A 564 -8.70 -9.94 22.01
N ARG A 565 -8.00 -10.58 21.04
CA ARG A 565 -7.97 -12.05 20.94
C ARG A 565 -7.48 -12.74 22.22
N HIS A 566 -6.64 -12.06 22.99
CA HIS A 566 -6.13 -12.56 24.26
C HIS A 566 -7.26 -12.75 25.29
N PHE A 567 -8.24 -11.84 25.30
CA PHE A 567 -9.45 -11.96 26.11
C PHE A 567 -10.46 -12.95 25.50
N THR A 568 -10.67 -12.93 24.18
CA THR A 568 -11.72 -13.75 23.54
C THR A 568 -11.34 -15.21 23.24
N LEU A 569 -10.04 -15.53 23.21
CA LEU A 569 -9.51 -16.89 22.98
C LEU A 569 -8.64 -17.43 24.13
N GLY A 570 -8.30 -16.62 25.14
CA GLY A 570 -7.41 -17.03 26.24
C GLY A 570 -5.95 -17.24 25.81
N VAL A 571 -5.47 -16.48 24.81
CA VAL A 571 -4.12 -16.59 24.23
C VAL A 571 -3.25 -15.37 24.55
N ALA A 572 -1.99 -15.36 24.14
CA ALA A 572 -1.10 -14.21 24.31
C ALA A 572 -1.61 -12.94 23.57
N PRO A 573 -1.36 -11.72 24.11
CA PRO A 573 -1.69 -10.47 23.44
C PRO A 573 -1.07 -10.32 22.05
N ASN A 574 -1.90 -10.01 21.05
CA ASN A 574 -1.42 -9.62 19.72
C ASN A 574 -0.97 -8.16 19.77
N LEU A 575 0.32 -7.92 20.03
CA LEU A 575 0.89 -6.58 20.17
C LEU A 575 0.80 -5.80 18.85
N ALA A 576 0.39 -4.53 18.93
CA ALA A 576 0.42 -3.63 17.79
C ALA A 576 1.85 -3.13 17.57
N ARG A 577 2.50 -3.66 16.53
CA ARG A 577 3.79 -3.15 16.01
C ARG A 577 3.74 -1.61 15.81
N TRP A 578 4.91 -0.96 15.87
CA TRP A 578 4.99 0.49 16.08
C TRP A 578 4.21 1.38 15.07
N ASP A 579 4.07 1.00 13.80
CA ASP A 579 3.23 1.75 12.84
C ASP A 579 1.72 1.61 13.08
N TYR A 580 1.24 0.51 13.66
CA TYR A 580 -0.13 0.44 14.18
C TYR A 580 -0.27 1.24 15.48
N HIS A 581 0.74 1.25 16.35
CA HIS A 581 0.70 2.10 17.55
C HIS A 581 0.63 3.60 17.19
N THR A 582 1.42 4.09 16.24
CA THR A 582 1.28 5.48 15.75
C THR A 582 -0.03 5.71 15.01
N THR A 583 -0.59 4.71 14.32
CA THR A 583 -1.94 4.80 13.75
C THR A 583 -3.00 4.98 14.84
N HIS A 584 -2.95 4.21 15.93
CA HIS A 584 -3.85 4.38 17.07
C HIS A 584 -3.73 5.79 17.69
N ILE A 585 -2.50 6.30 17.84
CA ILE A 585 -2.28 7.68 18.34
C ILE A 585 -2.88 8.72 17.37
N ASN A 586 -2.64 8.60 16.06
CA ASN A 586 -3.17 9.53 15.05
C ASN A 586 -4.71 9.53 15.06
N GLN A 587 -5.32 8.35 15.21
CA GLN A 587 -6.77 8.17 15.28
C GLN A 587 -7.38 8.80 16.54
N LEU A 588 -6.79 8.58 17.72
CA LEU A 588 -7.26 9.23 18.95
C LEU A 588 -7.03 10.74 18.94
N GLN A 589 -5.96 11.23 18.29
CA GLN A 589 -5.69 12.65 18.15
C GLN A 589 -6.73 13.34 17.26
N LEU A 590 -7.16 12.68 16.18
CA LEU A 590 -8.29 13.09 15.35
C LEU A 590 -9.59 13.12 16.16
N LEU A 591 -9.92 12.04 16.88
CA LEU A 591 -11.14 11.99 17.71
C LEU A 591 -11.16 13.09 18.79
N ASN A 592 -10.01 13.36 19.43
CA ASN A 592 -9.86 14.45 20.40
C ASN A 592 -10.10 15.87 19.81
N SER A 593 -10.16 16.01 18.48
CA SER A 593 -10.47 17.28 17.82
C SER A 593 -11.95 17.45 17.46
N ILE A 594 -12.77 16.40 17.62
CA ILE A 594 -14.23 16.41 17.38
C ILE A 594 -15.06 15.98 18.60
N ASP A 595 -14.47 15.29 19.57
CA ASP A 595 -15.04 14.97 20.89
C ASP A 595 -14.09 15.45 22.00
N SER A 596 -14.65 16.13 23.00
CA SER A 596 -13.90 16.81 24.06
C SER A 596 -13.59 15.96 25.29
N ALA A 597 -13.89 14.65 25.28
CA ALA A 597 -13.66 13.77 26.43
C ALA A 597 -12.15 13.68 26.79
N PRO A 598 -11.74 14.00 28.04
CA PRO A 598 -10.34 14.01 28.46
C PRO A 598 -9.57 12.71 28.18
N ILE A 599 -10.27 11.57 28.16
CA ILE A 599 -9.69 10.25 27.89
C ILE A 599 -8.87 10.20 26.58
N PHE A 600 -9.32 10.86 25.50
CA PHE A 600 -8.56 10.85 24.25
C PHE A 600 -7.25 11.63 24.39
N LYS A 601 -7.29 12.81 25.04
CA LYS A 601 -6.12 13.64 25.36
C LYS A 601 -5.10 12.88 26.22
N ASP A 602 -5.58 12.20 27.25
CA ASP A 602 -4.73 11.50 28.21
C ASP A 602 -4.09 10.23 27.63
N TYR A 603 -4.83 9.47 26.82
CA TYR A 603 -4.28 8.31 26.10
C TYR A 603 -3.32 8.75 24.99
N VAL A 604 -3.63 9.78 24.20
CA VAL A 604 -2.68 10.37 23.22
C VAL A 604 -1.41 10.85 23.91
N LYS A 605 -1.52 11.54 25.06
CA LYS A 605 -0.37 11.99 25.84
C LYS A 605 0.48 10.82 26.35
N ARG A 606 -0.15 9.76 26.87
CA ARG A 606 0.55 8.59 27.41
C ARG A 606 1.21 7.75 26.30
N TRP A 607 0.48 7.40 25.25
CA TRP A 607 1.00 6.59 24.14
C TRP A 607 2.14 7.30 23.38
N LYS A 608 2.12 8.65 23.31
CA LYS A 608 3.27 9.43 22.81
C LYS A 608 4.57 9.26 23.60
N THR A 609 4.53 8.85 24.87
CA THR A 609 5.77 8.57 25.64
C THR A 609 6.33 7.18 25.34
N TYR A 610 5.46 6.21 25.01
CA TYR A 610 5.85 4.82 24.72
C TYR A 610 6.80 4.73 23.53
N LEU A 611 6.58 5.56 22.50
CA LEU A 611 7.50 5.74 21.36
C LEU A 611 8.94 6.15 21.73
N LYS A 612 9.16 6.64 22.97
CA LYS A 612 10.45 7.05 23.53
C LYS A 612 10.87 6.21 24.75
N GLY A 613 10.31 5.00 24.91
CA GLY A 613 10.62 4.11 26.05
C GLY A 613 9.94 4.51 27.36
N GLY A 614 9.01 5.47 27.33
CA GLY A 614 8.15 5.76 28.47
C GLY A 614 7.29 4.55 28.85
N ARG A 615 6.94 4.45 30.13
CA ARG A 615 6.14 3.34 30.68
C ARG A 615 5.12 3.90 31.66
N ALA A 616 4.00 3.19 31.84
CA ALA A 616 3.17 3.34 33.02
C ALA A 616 3.98 2.98 34.28
N LYS A 617 3.69 3.62 35.41
CA LYS A 617 4.29 3.25 36.69
C LYS A 617 3.80 1.84 37.08
N HIS A 618 4.70 1.01 37.60
CA HIS A 618 4.31 -0.14 38.40
C HIS A 618 3.85 0.32 39.80
N ASN A 619 3.35 -0.63 40.59
CA ASN A 619 2.97 -0.44 41.99
C ASN A 619 4.17 -0.42 42.95
#